data_AF-A0A1A8HLJ9-F1
#
_entry.id   AF-A0A1A8HLJ9-F1
#
_cell.length_a   1.000
_cell.length_b   1.000
_cell.length_c   1.000
_cell.angle_alpha   90.00
_cell.angle_beta   90.00
_cell.angle_gamma   90.00
#
_symmetry.space_group_name_H-M   'P 1'
#
loop_
_entity.id
_entity.type
_entity.pdbx_description
1 polymer ?
#
loop_
_entity_poly.entity_id
_entity_poly.type
_entity_poly.pdbx_seq_one_letter_code
_entity_poly.pdbx_strand_id
1 'polypeptide(L)'
;KPGTPGPPGVPGYGRQGPTGPPGPPGPPGPPLFPSRYGSALTVAGPPGPPGPPGPPGTLRNSAALKTFPTRESMMQQTLRDEEGSLAFVKATGSLFLKVSQGWKEIQLGNLIHLSSNIIPQDEPQFAYQTRGETMQRVRSASERLTLVALNQPHSGNMMGLDMVDRMCYEQAKAMGLPPNYRAFISSNKQDLVHVVYPGFRETLPVTNLRGDVMFRNWRSIFSGDGGPISTRIPIYSFDGRDVLADSFWPSKSIWHGSTSRGVRVVDKHCETWQADDFPVMGLSSSLTSGLLLGQQIRSCSNQYIVLCIETHRNS
;
A
#
# COMPACT_ATOMS: atom_id res chain seq x y z
N LYS A 1 -22.96 13.76 35.61
CA LYS A 1 -22.08 14.69 34.85
C LYS A 1 -20.85 13.91 34.42
N PRO A 2 -20.59 13.70 33.12
CA PRO A 2 -19.34 13.10 32.66
C PRO A 2 -18.17 14.09 32.85
N GLY A 3 -17.03 13.61 33.33
CA GLY A 3 -15.82 14.40 33.55
C GLY A 3 -15.12 14.81 32.25
N THR A 4 -14.41 15.93 32.28
CA THR A 4 -13.71 16.48 31.11
C THR A 4 -12.51 15.59 30.71
N PRO A 5 -12.25 15.41 29.41
CA PRO A 5 -11.06 14.71 28.93
C PRO A 5 -9.76 15.32 29.44
N GLY A 6 -8.78 14.47 29.76
CA GLY A 6 -7.45 14.89 30.19
C GLY A 6 -6.63 15.53 29.06
N PRO A 7 -5.65 16.39 29.37
CA PRO A 7 -4.86 17.08 28.36
C PRO A 7 -3.89 16.13 27.61
N PRO A 8 -3.50 16.47 26.36
CA PRO A 8 -2.54 15.68 25.59
C PRO A 8 -1.15 15.60 26.24
N GLY A 9 -0.49 14.45 26.09
CA GLY A 9 0.89 14.24 26.57
C GLY A 9 1.92 15.09 25.82
N VAL A 10 2.99 15.46 26.53
CA VAL A 10 4.06 16.33 26.01
C VAL A 10 4.93 15.65 24.93
N PRO A 11 5.34 16.35 23.87
CA PRO A 11 6.28 15.83 22.86
C PRO A 11 7.67 15.57 23.45
N GLY A 12 8.25 14.39 23.15
CA GLY A 12 9.59 14.01 23.60
C GLY A 12 10.69 14.68 22.77
N TYR A 13 11.62 15.38 23.44
CA TYR A 13 12.83 15.93 22.82
C TYR A 13 14.00 14.95 23.00
N GLY A 14 14.59 14.49 21.90
CA GLY A 14 15.83 13.71 21.92
C GLY A 14 17.03 14.58 22.32
N ARG A 15 17.88 14.08 23.23
CA ARG A 15 19.09 14.79 23.68
C ARG A 15 20.19 14.75 22.61
N GLN A 16 20.84 15.89 22.39
CA GLN A 16 22.04 16.01 21.57
C GLN A 16 23.21 15.23 22.22
N GLY A 17 23.96 14.47 21.43
CA GLY A 17 25.05 13.61 21.92
C GLY A 17 26.23 14.40 22.50
N PRO A 18 27.06 13.77 23.34
CA PRO A 18 28.17 14.45 24.01
C PRO A 18 29.26 14.91 23.03
N THR A 19 29.87 16.06 23.32
CA THR A 19 31.00 16.61 22.58
C THR A 19 32.22 15.68 22.66
N GLY A 20 32.91 15.47 21.53
CA GLY A 20 34.12 14.65 21.47
C GLY A 20 35.31 15.24 22.26
N PRO A 21 36.31 14.41 22.62
CA PRO A 21 37.47 14.86 23.37
C PRO A 21 38.33 15.86 22.56
N PRO A 22 39.04 16.79 23.22
CA PRO A 22 39.97 17.71 22.56
C PRO A 22 41.06 16.96 21.77
N GLY A 23 41.43 17.50 20.61
CA GLY A 23 42.53 16.96 19.81
C GLY A 23 43.89 17.07 20.52
N PRO A 24 44.87 16.23 20.16
CA PRO A 24 46.21 16.29 20.74
C PRO A 24 46.93 17.61 20.37
N PRO A 25 47.88 18.08 21.20
CA PRO A 25 48.68 19.26 20.89
C PRO A 25 49.40 19.14 19.53
N GLY A 26 49.48 20.25 18.80
CA GLY A 26 50.20 20.30 17.52
C GLY A 26 51.69 20.00 17.69
N PRO A 27 52.37 19.49 16.65
CA PRO A 27 53.80 19.22 16.71
C PRO A 27 54.60 20.52 16.90
N PRO A 28 55.76 20.47 17.59
CA PRO A 28 56.66 21.61 17.69
C PRO A 28 57.07 22.14 16.31
N GLY A 29 57.11 23.46 16.16
CA GLY A 29 57.51 24.10 14.91
C GLY A 29 58.94 23.73 14.49
N PRO A 30 59.26 23.73 13.20
CA PRO A 30 60.58 23.37 12.71
C PRO A 30 61.65 24.34 13.22
N PRO A 31 62.86 23.86 13.57
CA PRO A 31 63.95 24.72 13.99
C PRO A 31 64.44 25.58 12.81
N LEU A 32 64.60 26.89 13.06
CA LEU A 32 65.18 27.84 12.11
C LEU A 32 66.70 27.55 11.97
N PHE A 33 67.16 27.35 10.74
CA PHE A 33 68.60 27.29 10.43
C PHE A 33 69.26 28.65 10.74
N PRO A 34 70.48 28.68 11.29
CA PRO A 34 71.06 29.89 11.85
C PRO A 34 71.66 30.76 10.75
N SER A 35 71.24 32.03 10.70
CA SER A 35 72.11 33.09 10.18
C SER A 35 72.30 34.16 11.25
N ARG A 36 73.57 34.53 11.37
CA ARG A 36 74.19 35.32 12.44
C ARG A 36 73.50 36.66 12.60
N TYR A 37 73.01 36.94 13.82
CA TYR A 37 73.31 38.10 14.66
C TYR A 37 72.18 38.28 15.69
N GLY A 38 72.53 38.30 16.97
CA GLY A 38 71.77 39.03 17.99
C GLY A 38 70.56 38.31 18.60
N SER A 39 70.78 37.77 19.80
CA SER A 39 69.89 37.78 20.97
C SER A 39 68.38 37.91 20.72
N ALA A 40 67.64 36.79 20.81
CA ALA A 40 66.19 36.84 21.01
C ALA A 40 65.76 35.73 21.97
N LEU A 41 65.19 36.16 23.10
CA LEU A 41 64.44 35.38 24.07
C LEU A 41 63.48 34.43 23.32
N THR A 42 63.53 33.13 23.59
CA THR A 42 62.54 32.16 23.08
C THR A 42 61.22 32.35 23.83
N VAL A 43 60.50 33.42 23.52
CA VAL A 43 59.09 33.57 23.91
C VAL A 43 58.32 32.58 23.05
N ALA A 44 57.90 31.47 23.66
CA ALA A 44 56.90 30.60 23.06
C ALA A 44 55.67 31.46 22.75
N GLY A 45 55.29 31.51 21.46
CA GLY A 45 54.09 32.23 21.05
C GLY A 45 52.86 31.72 21.82
N PRO A 46 51.85 32.58 22.05
CA PRO A 46 50.62 32.16 22.70
C PRO A 46 50.07 30.90 21.99
N PRO A 47 49.47 29.95 22.75
CA PRO A 47 48.86 28.77 22.16
C PRO A 47 47.99 29.16 20.97
N GLY A 48 48.20 28.51 19.82
CA GLY A 48 47.38 28.75 18.64
C GLY A 48 45.90 28.56 19.00
N PRO A 49 44.99 29.33 18.36
CA PRO A 49 43.55 29.15 18.58
C PRO A 49 43.18 27.67 18.37
N PRO A 50 42.18 27.14 19.11
CA PRO A 50 41.69 25.79 18.90
C PRO A 50 41.47 25.56 17.41
N GLY A 51 42.02 24.45 16.89
CA GLY A 51 41.80 24.08 15.50
C GLY A 51 40.29 24.01 15.22
N PRO A 52 39.85 24.32 14.00
CA PRO A 52 38.45 24.17 13.63
C PRO A 52 37.98 22.74 13.97
N PRO A 53 36.70 22.55 14.34
CA PRO A 53 36.14 21.22 14.57
C PRO A 53 36.55 20.29 13.44
N GLY A 54 37.16 19.15 13.80
CA GLY A 54 37.49 18.13 12.81
C GLY A 54 36.25 17.78 12.00
N PRO A 55 36.39 17.43 10.70
CA PRO A 55 35.25 16.95 9.92
C PRO A 55 34.56 15.83 10.69
N PRO A 56 33.21 15.72 10.61
CA PRO A 56 32.46 14.68 11.29
C PRO A 56 33.16 13.33 11.11
N GLY A 57 33.49 12.67 12.21
CA GLY A 57 34.14 11.37 12.17
C GLY A 57 33.34 10.44 11.27
N THR A 58 33.94 9.99 10.17
CA THR A 58 33.31 8.98 9.32
C THR A 58 33.22 7.70 10.13
N LEU A 59 32.05 7.44 10.72
CA LEU A 59 31.63 6.11 11.10
C LEU A 59 31.66 5.26 9.82
N ARG A 60 32.81 4.62 9.57
CA ARG A 60 33.06 3.73 8.42
C ARG A 60 32.36 2.38 8.62
N ASN A 61 31.07 2.44 8.94
CA ASN A 61 30.12 1.34 8.83
C ASN A 61 28.97 1.76 7.90
N SER A 62 29.22 2.68 6.96
CA SER A 62 28.25 2.99 5.90
C SER A 62 28.44 1.95 4.80
N ALA A 63 27.48 1.03 4.67
CA ALA A 63 27.36 0.20 3.48
C ALA A 63 27.35 1.12 2.25
N ALA A 64 28.46 1.17 1.51
CA ALA A 64 28.57 2.05 0.37
C ALA A 64 27.69 1.49 -0.74
N LEU A 65 26.59 2.19 -1.05
CA LEU A 65 25.74 1.86 -2.19
C LEU A 65 26.48 2.24 -3.47
N LYS A 66 26.84 1.25 -4.28
CA LYS A 66 27.45 1.41 -5.60
C LYS A 66 26.38 1.28 -6.67
N THR A 67 26.53 1.98 -7.80
CA THR A 67 25.61 1.82 -8.94
C THR A 67 26.36 1.37 -10.18
N PHE A 68 25.78 0.40 -10.88
CA PHE A 68 26.35 -0.19 -12.08
C PHE A 68 25.36 -0.08 -13.24
N PRO A 69 25.84 0.11 -14.48
CA PRO A 69 24.97 0.16 -15.64
C PRO A 69 24.32 -1.21 -15.92
N THR A 70 25.09 -2.30 -15.86
CA THR A 70 24.61 -3.66 -16.09
C THR A 70 25.11 -4.64 -15.02
N ARG A 71 24.51 -5.83 -14.97
CA ARG A 71 24.89 -6.89 -14.02
C ARG A 71 26.32 -7.38 -14.28
N GLU A 72 26.75 -7.42 -15.53
CA GLU A 72 28.08 -7.89 -15.93
C GLU A 72 29.16 -6.92 -15.42
N SER A 73 28.91 -5.61 -15.50
CA SER A 73 29.81 -4.59 -14.96
C SER A 73 29.91 -4.65 -13.44
N MET A 74 28.81 -4.93 -12.75
CA MET A 74 28.84 -5.21 -11.30
C MET A 74 29.68 -6.45 -10.99
N MET A 75 29.48 -7.54 -11.76
CA MET A 75 30.22 -8.79 -11.54
C MET A 75 31.73 -8.61 -11.73
N GLN A 76 32.17 -7.81 -12.70
CA GLN A 76 33.59 -7.52 -12.95
C GLN A 76 34.30 -6.82 -11.78
N GLN A 77 33.57 -6.04 -10.96
CA GLN A 77 34.14 -5.26 -9.85
C GLN A 77 34.03 -5.95 -8.47
N THR A 78 33.40 -7.13 -8.43
CA THR A 78 33.04 -7.88 -7.20
C THR A 78 34.21 -8.14 -6.25
N LEU A 79 35.43 -8.36 -6.77
CA LEU A 79 36.60 -8.67 -5.96
C LEU A 79 37.16 -7.45 -5.20
N ARG A 80 36.77 -6.23 -5.60
CA ARG A 80 37.18 -4.98 -4.95
C ARG A 80 36.15 -4.46 -3.95
N ASP A 81 35.02 -5.15 -3.82
CA ASP A 81 33.91 -4.72 -2.99
C ASP A 81 33.93 -5.45 -1.65
N GLU A 82 33.98 -4.67 -0.56
CA GLU A 82 33.93 -5.20 0.81
C GLU A 82 32.56 -5.86 1.07
N GLU A 83 32.55 -6.93 1.86
CA GLU A 83 31.30 -7.56 2.31
C GLU A 83 30.41 -6.56 3.04
N GLY A 84 29.09 -6.65 2.82
CA GLY A 84 28.12 -5.67 3.31
C GLY A 84 27.89 -4.48 2.38
N SER A 85 28.64 -4.35 1.28
CA SER A 85 28.37 -3.34 0.25
C SER A 85 27.03 -3.60 -0.46
N LEU A 86 26.32 -2.55 -0.84
CA LEU A 86 25.11 -2.63 -1.65
C LEU A 86 25.41 -2.21 -3.09
N ALA A 87 24.77 -2.86 -4.07
CA ALA A 87 24.91 -2.51 -5.48
C ALA A 87 23.54 -2.39 -6.15
N PHE A 88 23.29 -1.28 -6.84
CA PHE A 88 22.09 -1.07 -7.65
C PHE A 88 22.43 -1.16 -9.14
N VAL A 89 21.75 -2.03 -9.87
CA VAL A 89 21.93 -2.21 -11.32
C VAL A 89 20.87 -1.43 -12.07
N LYS A 90 21.29 -0.38 -12.79
CA LYS A 90 20.37 0.56 -13.45
C LYS A 90 19.54 -0.08 -14.56
N ALA A 91 20.11 -0.99 -15.34
CA ALA A 91 19.41 -1.63 -16.45
C ALA A 91 18.19 -2.47 -16.01
N THR A 92 18.24 -3.07 -14.82
CA THR A 92 17.17 -3.95 -14.32
C THR A 92 16.41 -3.38 -13.13
N GLY A 93 16.93 -2.34 -12.47
CA GLY A 93 16.36 -1.81 -11.23
C GLY A 93 16.57 -2.71 -10.01
N SER A 94 17.44 -3.73 -10.12
CA SER A 94 17.72 -4.68 -9.05
C SER A 94 18.70 -4.13 -8.02
N LEU A 95 18.48 -4.44 -6.75
CA LEU A 95 19.42 -4.16 -5.65
C LEU A 95 20.09 -5.47 -5.20
N PHE A 96 21.39 -5.43 -4.93
CA PHE A 96 22.18 -6.56 -4.49
C PHE A 96 22.97 -6.23 -3.22
N LEU A 97 23.21 -7.24 -2.38
CA LEU A 97 24.08 -7.19 -1.20
C LEU A 97 25.31 -8.08 -1.40
N LYS A 98 26.51 -7.53 -1.18
CA LYS A 98 27.76 -8.28 -1.20
C LYS A 98 27.86 -9.16 0.04
N VAL A 99 27.97 -10.46 -0.17
CA VAL A 99 28.24 -11.48 0.84
C VAL A 99 29.55 -12.20 0.52
N SER A 100 30.06 -13.02 1.44
CA SER A 100 31.34 -13.72 1.28
C SER A 100 31.48 -14.52 -0.02
N GLN A 101 30.39 -15.12 -0.50
CA GLN A 101 30.38 -15.95 -1.71
C GLN A 101 29.91 -15.23 -2.98
N GLY A 102 29.63 -13.92 -2.94
CA GLY A 102 29.17 -13.18 -4.12
C GLY A 102 28.13 -12.11 -3.82
N TRP A 103 27.13 -11.98 -4.69
CA TRP A 103 26.05 -11.00 -4.56
C TRP A 103 24.71 -11.69 -4.36
N LYS A 104 23.95 -11.25 -3.36
CA LYS A 104 22.57 -11.68 -3.12
C LYS A 104 21.61 -10.61 -3.59
N GLU A 105 20.72 -10.96 -4.51
CA GLU A 105 19.67 -10.04 -4.95
C GLU A 105 18.65 -9.82 -3.83
N ILE A 106 18.37 -8.56 -3.55
CA ILE A 106 17.33 -8.12 -2.63
C ILE A 106 16.09 -7.87 -3.48
N GLN A 107 15.05 -8.66 -3.24
CA GLN A 107 13.75 -8.44 -3.88
C GLN A 107 13.18 -7.11 -3.39
N LEU A 108 13.17 -6.12 -4.27
CA LEU A 108 12.52 -4.85 -4.02
C LEU A 108 11.02 -5.00 -4.20
N GLY A 109 10.24 -4.35 -3.35
CA GLY A 109 8.80 -4.24 -3.52
C GLY A 109 8.43 -3.41 -4.75
N ASN A 110 7.13 -3.23 -4.97
CA ASN A 110 6.64 -2.46 -6.10
C ASN A 110 7.20 -1.03 -6.10
N LEU A 111 7.58 -0.55 -7.28
CA LEU A 111 8.06 0.81 -7.48
C LEU A 111 7.00 1.81 -6.99
N ILE A 112 7.36 2.64 -6.03
CA ILE A 112 6.53 3.78 -5.63
C ILE A 112 6.70 4.84 -6.73
N HIS A 113 5.70 4.94 -7.60
CA HIS A 113 5.68 5.97 -8.62
C HIS A 113 5.59 7.35 -7.97
N LEU A 114 6.58 8.19 -8.20
CA LEU A 114 6.49 9.61 -7.87
C LEU A 114 5.31 10.19 -8.66
N SER A 115 4.35 10.79 -7.95
CA SER A 115 3.21 11.49 -8.53
C SER A 115 3.71 12.66 -9.38
N SER A 116 3.97 12.38 -10.64
CA SER A 116 4.32 13.39 -11.62
C SER A 116 3.03 14.02 -12.10
N ASN A 117 2.72 15.22 -11.63
CA ASN A 117 1.64 16.09 -12.14
C ASN A 117 1.98 16.64 -13.54
N ILE A 118 2.49 15.81 -14.45
CA ILE A 118 2.76 16.17 -15.83
C ILE A 118 2.35 14.98 -16.69
N ILE A 119 1.21 15.14 -17.36
CA ILE A 119 0.69 14.26 -18.39
C ILE A 119 1.55 14.51 -19.64
N PRO A 120 2.30 13.53 -20.19
CA PRO A 120 2.66 13.59 -21.59
C PRO A 120 1.39 13.25 -22.37
N GLN A 121 0.74 14.28 -22.91
CA GLN A 121 -0.15 14.08 -24.04
C GLN A 121 0.74 13.64 -25.20
N ASP A 122 0.58 12.40 -25.64
CA ASP A 122 0.74 12.10 -27.05
C ASP A 122 -0.23 10.98 -27.43
N GLU A 123 -1.12 11.35 -28.34
CA GLU A 123 -2.11 10.50 -28.99
C GLU A 123 -1.40 9.60 -30.02
N PRO A 124 -2.03 8.49 -30.41
CA PRO A 124 -2.65 8.58 -31.73
C PRO A 124 -4.09 8.06 -31.75
N GLN A 125 -4.93 8.86 -32.40
CA GLN A 125 -6.27 8.49 -32.86
C GLN A 125 -6.14 7.32 -33.85
N PHE A 126 -6.45 6.12 -33.38
CA PHE A 126 -6.81 5.04 -34.28
C PHE A 126 -8.20 4.53 -33.89
N ALA A 127 -9.16 4.93 -34.72
CA ALA A 127 -10.49 4.37 -34.76
C ALA A 127 -10.39 2.87 -35.04
N TYR A 128 -10.67 2.04 -34.03
CA TYR A 128 -11.14 0.69 -34.25
C TYR A 128 -12.62 0.63 -33.86
N GLN A 129 -13.47 0.80 -34.87
CA GLN A 129 -14.77 0.14 -34.87
C GLN A 129 -14.53 -1.36 -35.02
N THR A 130 -14.38 -2.05 -33.90
CA THR A 130 -14.50 -3.50 -33.86
C THR A 130 -15.49 -3.86 -32.75
N ARG A 131 -16.55 -4.55 -33.13
CA ARG A 131 -17.59 -5.09 -32.25
C ARG A 131 -16.96 -6.08 -31.25
N GLY A 132 -16.54 -5.56 -30.11
CA GLY A 132 -16.14 -6.25 -28.89
C GLY A 132 -16.47 -5.32 -27.74
N GLU A 133 -17.01 -5.85 -26.64
CA GLU A 133 -17.45 -5.08 -25.47
C GLU A 133 -16.40 -4.05 -25.06
N THR A 134 -16.61 -2.79 -25.46
CA THR A 134 -15.74 -1.68 -25.06
C THR A 134 -15.82 -1.58 -23.55
N MET A 135 -14.70 -1.79 -22.85
CA MET A 135 -14.59 -1.47 -21.43
C MET A 135 -14.95 0.01 -21.25
N GLN A 136 -16.17 0.27 -20.81
CA GLN A 136 -16.67 1.61 -20.61
C GLN A 136 -16.06 2.15 -19.31
N ARG A 137 -15.34 3.27 -19.39
CA ARG A 137 -14.75 3.92 -18.22
C ARG A 137 -15.46 5.24 -17.93
N VAL A 138 -15.95 5.40 -16.71
CA VAL A 138 -16.53 6.65 -16.21
C VAL A 138 -15.43 7.41 -15.47
N ARG A 139 -14.96 8.52 -16.05
CA ARG A 139 -13.86 9.33 -15.49
C ARG A 139 -14.30 10.14 -14.28
N SER A 140 -15.50 10.71 -14.35
CA SER A 140 -16.03 11.50 -13.24
C SER A 140 -16.36 10.60 -12.05
N ALA A 141 -15.78 10.90 -10.89
CA ALA A 141 -16.12 10.19 -9.67
C ALA A 141 -17.60 10.43 -9.32
N SER A 142 -18.15 11.64 -9.50
CA SER A 142 -19.54 11.95 -9.13
C SER A 142 -20.60 11.18 -9.91
N GLU A 143 -20.25 10.56 -11.05
CA GLU A 143 -21.19 9.90 -11.98
C GLU A 143 -21.17 8.36 -11.89
N ARG A 144 -20.65 7.79 -10.80
CA ARG A 144 -20.56 6.33 -10.62
C ARG A 144 -20.72 5.93 -9.17
N LEU A 145 -20.92 4.65 -8.87
CA LEU A 145 -20.66 4.05 -7.57
C LEU A 145 -19.41 3.17 -7.69
N THR A 146 -18.58 3.13 -6.65
CA THR A 146 -17.32 2.38 -6.69
C THR A 146 -17.41 1.14 -5.81
N LEU A 147 -17.14 -0.02 -6.39
CA LEU A 147 -16.97 -1.30 -5.70
C LEU A 147 -15.47 -1.58 -5.56
N VAL A 148 -15.03 -1.84 -4.33
CA VAL A 148 -13.60 -1.96 -3.97
C VAL A 148 -13.46 -3.09 -2.96
N ALA A 149 -12.35 -3.83 -2.95
CA ALA A 149 -12.06 -4.82 -1.93
C ALA A 149 -11.36 -4.21 -0.71
N LEU A 150 -11.56 -4.81 0.48
CA LEU A 150 -10.64 -4.60 1.60
C LEU A 150 -9.24 -5.09 1.22
N ASN A 151 -8.21 -4.52 1.85
CA ASN A 151 -6.80 -4.81 1.57
C ASN A 151 -6.31 -6.18 2.07
N GLN A 152 -7.15 -6.97 2.74
CA GLN A 152 -6.80 -8.31 3.21
C GLN A 152 -7.95 -9.30 3.06
N PRO A 153 -7.68 -10.61 2.93
CA PRO A 153 -8.71 -11.63 3.04
C PRO A 153 -9.15 -11.79 4.50
N HIS A 154 -10.42 -12.14 4.72
CA HIS A 154 -11.01 -12.28 6.05
C HIS A 154 -11.75 -13.61 6.22
N SER A 155 -11.65 -14.19 7.42
CA SER A 155 -12.52 -15.28 7.86
C SER A 155 -13.95 -14.76 8.11
N GLY A 156 -14.86 -15.66 8.47
CA GLY A 156 -16.22 -15.31 8.84
C GLY A 156 -16.32 -14.47 10.12
N ASN A 157 -15.31 -14.52 11.00
CA ASN A 157 -15.28 -13.71 12.21
C ASN A 157 -14.64 -12.36 11.94
N MET A 158 -15.47 -11.41 11.53
CA MET A 158 -15.07 -10.03 11.29
C MET A 158 -15.56 -9.09 12.41
N MET A 159 -15.86 -9.63 13.59
CA MET A 159 -16.44 -8.91 14.74
C MET A 159 -17.76 -8.19 14.42
N GLY A 160 -18.56 -8.75 13.52
CA GLY A 160 -19.89 -8.25 13.17
C GLY A 160 -19.92 -7.17 12.08
N LEU A 161 -21.10 -6.91 11.53
CA LEU A 161 -21.31 -5.99 10.40
C LEU A 161 -20.75 -4.58 10.65
N ASP A 162 -20.95 -4.01 11.83
CA ASP A 162 -20.50 -2.65 12.16
C ASP A 162 -18.98 -2.50 12.06
N MET A 163 -18.24 -3.57 12.40
CA MET A 163 -16.79 -3.62 12.27
C MET A 163 -16.37 -3.64 10.79
N VAL A 164 -17.02 -4.45 9.97
CA VAL A 164 -16.73 -4.53 8.52
C VAL A 164 -17.02 -3.19 7.84
N ASP A 165 -18.13 -2.55 8.18
CA ASP A 165 -18.47 -1.21 7.71
C ASP A 165 -17.38 -0.19 8.11
N ARG A 166 -16.90 -0.26 9.36
CA ARG A 166 -15.80 0.59 9.83
C ARG A 166 -14.50 0.34 9.07
N MET A 167 -14.16 -0.91 8.74
CA MET A 167 -12.98 -1.24 7.94
C MET A 167 -13.08 -0.65 6.53
N CYS A 168 -14.24 -0.76 5.88
CA CYS A 168 -14.50 -0.13 4.58
C CYS A 168 -14.32 1.39 4.66
N TYR A 169 -14.89 2.04 5.68
CA TYR A 169 -14.75 3.48 5.92
C TYR A 169 -13.30 3.90 6.12
N GLU A 170 -12.56 3.21 7.00
CA GLU A 170 -11.20 3.57 7.38
C GLU A 170 -10.23 3.40 6.21
N GLN A 171 -10.34 2.31 5.45
CA GLN A 171 -9.48 2.09 4.28
C GLN A 171 -9.80 3.04 3.14
N ALA A 172 -11.07 3.36 2.90
CA ALA A 172 -11.45 4.38 1.93
C ALA A 172 -10.85 5.75 2.30
N LYS A 173 -11.00 6.15 3.56
CA LYS A 173 -10.47 7.41 4.08
C LYS A 173 -8.95 7.48 3.99
N ALA A 174 -8.25 6.40 4.33
CA ALA A 174 -6.78 6.32 4.23
C ALA A 174 -6.27 6.52 2.80
N MET A 175 -7.08 6.17 1.80
CA MET A 175 -6.77 6.34 0.37
C MET A 175 -7.34 7.63 -0.24
N GLY A 176 -7.85 8.55 0.58
CA GLY A 176 -8.43 9.81 0.11
C GLY A 176 -9.74 9.65 -0.67
N LEU A 177 -10.43 8.52 -0.52
CA LEU A 177 -11.75 8.29 -1.13
C LEU A 177 -12.87 8.86 -0.25
N PRO A 178 -14.07 9.07 -0.83
CA PRO A 178 -15.25 9.47 -0.07
C PRO A 178 -15.54 8.55 1.13
N PRO A 179 -16.02 9.07 2.27
CA PRO A 179 -16.17 8.32 3.52
C PRO A 179 -17.50 7.54 3.64
N ASN A 180 -18.11 7.16 2.53
CA ASN A 180 -19.47 6.64 2.40
C ASN A 180 -19.50 5.17 1.93
N TYR A 181 -18.42 4.42 2.20
CA TYR A 181 -18.32 2.99 1.89
C TYR A 181 -18.90 2.14 3.01
N ARG A 182 -19.63 1.10 2.62
CA ARG A 182 -20.15 0.06 3.52
C ARG A 182 -19.83 -1.32 2.96
N ALA A 183 -19.89 -2.33 3.81
CA ALA A 183 -19.64 -3.72 3.45
C ALA A 183 -20.68 -4.23 2.44
N PHE A 184 -20.20 -4.92 1.40
CA PHE A 184 -21.02 -5.62 0.41
C PHE A 184 -21.42 -7.01 0.96
N ILE A 185 -22.11 -7.05 2.09
CA ILE A 185 -22.56 -8.29 2.72
C ILE A 185 -23.98 -8.13 3.30
N SER A 186 -24.69 -9.23 3.46
CA SER A 186 -25.91 -9.29 4.28
C SER A 186 -25.59 -9.62 5.74
N SER A 187 -26.48 -9.24 6.65
CA SER A 187 -26.43 -9.60 8.07
C SER A 187 -27.85 -9.82 8.62
N ASN A 188 -28.00 -10.07 9.92
CA ASN A 188 -29.32 -10.18 10.56
C ASN A 188 -30.18 -8.90 10.45
N LYS A 189 -29.55 -7.73 10.32
CA LYS A 189 -30.21 -6.42 10.26
C LYS A 189 -30.28 -5.83 8.85
N GLN A 190 -29.67 -6.49 7.86
CA GLN A 190 -29.48 -5.90 6.54
C GLN A 190 -29.51 -6.94 5.41
N ASP A 191 -30.34 -6.67 4.41
CA ASP A 191 -30.22 -7.30 3.10
C ASP A 191 -29.22 -6.52 2.25
N LEU A 192 -28.36 -7.26 1.54
CA LEU A 192 -27.34 -6.68 0.67
C LEU A 192 -27.94 -5.74 -0.36
N VAL A 193 -29.07 -6.10 -0.99
CA VAL A 193 -29.75 -5.26 -2.00
C VAL A 193 -30.10 -3.84 -1.49
N HIS A 194 -30.20 -3.66 -0.16
CA HIS A 194 -30.56 -2.39 0.47
C HIS A 194 -29.36 -1.55 0.96
N VAL A 195 -28.11 -2.00 0.78
CA VAL A 195 -26.90 -1.28 1.21
C VAL A 195 -26.77 0.11 0.56
N VAL A 196 -27.00 0.20 -0.76
CA VAL A 196 -26.98 1.46 -1.51
C VAL A 196 -28.29 2.22 -1.31
N TYR A 197 -28.23 3.54 -1.18
CA TYR A 197 -29.42 4.37 -0.98
C TYR A 197 -30.34 4.39 -2.22
N PRO A 198 -31.68 4.39 -2.04
CA PRO A 198 -32.64 4.24 -3.14
C PRO A 198 -32.40 5.14 -4.36
N GLY A 199 -32.08 6.42 -4.16
CA GLY A 199 -31.87 7.39 -5.24
C GLY A 199 -30.68 7.10 -6.17
N PHE A 200 -29.75 6.24 -5.75
CA PHE A 200 -28.54 5.90 -6.51
C PHE A 200 -28.60 4.49 -7.14
N ARG A 201 -29.64 3.69 -6.84
CA ARG A 201 -29.68 2.28 -7.23
C ARG A 201 -29.86 2.04 -8.73
N GLU A 202 -30.50 2.98 -9.42
CA GLU A 202 -30.86 2.85 -10.83
C GLU A 202 -30.16 3.88 -11.72
N THR A 203 -29.64 4.95 -11.11
CA THR A 203 -29.12 6.15 -11.79
C THR A 203 -27.62 6.12 -12.06
N LEU A 204 -26.85 5.40 -11.25
CA LEU A 204 -25.39 5.37 -11.35
C LEU A 204 -24.88 3.96 -11.70
N PRO A 205 -23.90 3.83 -12.62
CA PRO A 205 -23.20 2.57 -12.88
C PRO A 205 -22.32 2.19 -11.70
N VAL A 206 -22.10 0.88 -11.53
CA VAL A 206 -21.15 0.35 -10.55
C VAL A 206 -19.84 0.07 -11.26
N THR A 207 -18.75 0.62 -10.73
CA THR A 207 -17.41 0.61 -11.33
C THR A 207 -16.38 0.05 -10.36
N ASN A 208 -15.23 -0.40 -10.87
CA ASN A 208 -14.06 -0.67 -10.04
C ASN A 208 -13.37 0.64 -9.58
N LEU A 209 -12.28 0.52 -8.82
CA LEU A 209 -11.53 1.68 -8.32
C LEU A 209 -11.01 2.63 -9.42
N ARG A 210 -10.76 2.11 -10.64
CA ARG A 210 -10.29 2.88 -11.81
C ARG A 210 -11.41 3.46 -12.68
N GLY A 211 -12.67 3.24 -12.30
CA GLY A 211 -13.84 3.73 -13.03
C GLY A 211 -14.29 2.84 -14.19
N ASP A 212 -13.73 1.64 -14.34
CA ASP A 212 -14.19 0.68 -15.34
C ASP A 212 -15.54 0.11 -14.91
N VAL A 213 -16.54 0.18 -15.78
CA VAL A 213 -17.93 -0.23 -15.49
C VAL A 213 -18.00 -1.75 -15.37
N MET A 214 -18.43 -2.21 -14.21
CA MET A 214 -18.69 -3.63 -13.92
C MET A 214 -20.16 -3.98 -14.10
N PHE A 215 -21.06 -3.06 -13.74
CA PHE A 215 -22.50 -3.23 -13.86
C PHE A 215 -23.16 -1.92 -14.29
N ARG A 216 -24.23 -2.03 -15.10
CA ARG A 216 -24.98 -0.86 -15.58
C ARG A 216 -25.52 0.00 -14.43
N ASN A 217 -25.91 -0.62 -13.31
CA ASN A 217 -26.35 0.02 -12.08
C ASN A 217 -26.46 -1.01 -10.94
N TRP A 218 -26.67 -0.54 -9.71
CA TRP A 218 -26.79 -1.40 -8.52
C TRP A 218 -27.86 -2.47 -8.66
N ARG A 219 -29.04 -2.11 -9.17
CA ARG A 219 -30.17 -3.04 -9.31
C ARG A 219 -29.85 -4.23 -10.22
N SER A 220 -29.02 -4.03 -11.24
CA SER A 220 -28.66 -5.10 -12.18
C SER A 220 -27.87 -6.25 -11.57
N ILE A 221 -27.21 -6.03 -10.43
CA ILE A 221 -26.48 -7.09 -9.70
C ILE A 221 -27.44 -8.15 -9.16
N PHE A 222 -28.68 -7.78 -8.87
CA PHE A 222 -29.65 -8.59 -8.12
C PHE A 222 -30.82 -9.08 -8.97
N SER A 223 -30.62 -9.26 -10.28
CA SER A 223 -31.62 -9.79 -11.22
C SER A 223 -32.00 -11.25 -10.93
N GLY A 224 -31.15 -11.98 -10.18
CA GLY A 224 -31.31 -13.38 -9.83
C GLY A 224 -30.38 -14.34 -10.57
N ASP A 225 -29.62 -13.85 -11.55
CA ASP A 225 -28.62 -14.60 -12.33
C ASP A 225 -27.25 -14.74 -11.65
N GLY A 226 -27.12 -14.24 -10.41
CA GLY A 226 -25.88 -14.30 -9.64
C GLY A 226 -24.92 -13.15 -9.94
N GLY A 227 -25.36 -12.09 -10.63
CA GLY A 227 -24.55 -10.91 -10.93
C GLY A 227 -23.32 -11.25 -11.78
N PRO A 228 -23.49 -11.63 -13.06
CA PRO A 228 -22.39 -11.92 -13.97
C PRO A 228 -21.37 -10.79 -14.01
N ILE A 229 -20.10 -11.15 -13.91
CA ILE A 229 -18.95 -10.25 -14.02
C ILE A 229 -18.01 -10.73 -15.13
N SER A 230 -17.42 -9.77 -15.83
CA SER A 230 -16.33 -10.05 -16.77
C SER A 230 -15.02 -10.21 -15.99
N THR A 231 -14.40 -11.39 -16.07
CA THR A 231 -13.07 -11.65 -15.47
C THR A 231 -11.95 -10.82 -16.09
N ARG A 232 -12.23 -10.10 -17.18
CA ARG A 232 -11.31 -9.14 -17.81
C ARG A 232 -11.30 -7.78 -17.10
N ILE A 233 -12.28 -7.48 -16.26
CA ILE A 233 -12.38 -6.22 -15.51
C ILE A 233 -11.85 -6.47 -14.09
N PRO A 234 -10.70 -5.88 -13.71
CA PRO A 234 -10.11 -6.09 -12.40
C PRO A 234 -10.99 -5.59 -11.26
N ILE A 235 -10.97 -6.31 -10.15
CA ILE A 235 -11.50 -5.84 -8.87
C ILE A 235 -10.31 -5.40 -8.03
N TYR A 236 -10.24 -4.11 -7.74
CA TYR A 236 -9.13 -3.55 -6.97
C TYR A 236 -9.46 -3.50 -5.48
N SER A 237 -8.46 -3.78 -4.64
CA SER A 237 -8.47 -3.38 -3.23
C SER A 237 -8.25 -1.88 -3.06
N PHE A 238 -8.50 -1.34 -1.86
CA PHE A 238 -8.30 0.08 -1.58
C PHE A 238 -6.86 0.55 -1.88
N ASP A 239 -5.86 -0.29 -1.59
CA ASP A 239 -4.45 -0.04 -1.89
C ASP A 239 -4.06 -0.28 -3.37
N GLY A 240 -5.04 -0.55 -4.25
CA GLY A 240 -4.86 -0.57 -5.70
C GLY A 240 -4.40 -1.89 -6.31
N ARG A 241 -4.40 -3.00 -5.54
CA ARG A 241 -4.02 -4.33 -6.02
C ARG A 241 -5.22 -5.04 -6.66
N ASP A 242 -5.01 -5.72 -7.77
CA ASP A 242 -6.05 -6.56 -8.40
C ASP A 242 -6.18 -7.87 -7.62
N VAL A 243 -7.31 -8.07 -6.94
CA VAL A 243 -7.52 -9.23 -6.05
C VAL A 243 -7.53 -10.56 -6.80
N LEU A 244 -7.83 -10.57 -8.11
CA LEU A 244 -7.79 -11.77 -8.93
C LEU A 244 -6.36 -12.16 -9.31
N ALA A 245 -5.49 -11.18 -9.54
CA ALA A 245 -4.10 -11.40 -9.92
C ALA A 245 -3.15 -11.54 -8.72
N ASP A 246 -3.41 -10.85 -7.63
CA ASP A 246 -2.50 -10.75 -6.48
C ASP A 246 -2.54 -12.01 -5.61
N SER A 247 -1.38 -12.62 -5.36
CA SER A 247 -1.24 -13.86 -4.56
C SER A 247 -1.59 -13.69 -3.08
N PHE A 248 -1.66 -12.45 -2.58
CA PHE A 248 -2.06 -12.15 -1.20
C PHE A 248 -3.51 -12.59 -0.89
N TRP A 249 -4.37 -12.70 -1.91
CA TRP A 249 -5.65 -13.41 -1.82
C TRP A 249 -5.50 -14.80 -2.44
N PRO A 250 -5.12 -15.83 -1.66
CA PRO A 250 -4.91 -17.17 -2.22
C PRO A 250 -6.21 -17.78 -2.75
N SER A 251 -7.35 -17.44 -2.14
CA SER A 251 -8.68 -17.86 -2.57
C SER A 251 -9.43 -16.72 -3.26
N LYS A 252 -9.79 -16.93 -4.53
CA LYS A 252 -10.49 -15.94 -5.38
C LYS A 252 -12.01 -15.97 -5.19
N SER A 253 -12.44 -16.01 -3.93
CA SER A 253 -13.86 -16.01 -3.56
C SER A 253 -14.18 -14.81 -2.69
N ILE A 254 -15.43 -14.36 -2.73
CA ILE A 254 -15.92 -13.27 -1.87
C ILE A 254 -16.93 -13.78 -0.85
N TRP A 255 -16.99 -13.16 0.33
CA TRP A 255 -18.12 -13.30 1.23
C TRP A 255 -19.27 -12.36 0.83
N HIS A 256 -20.52 -12.84 0.89
CA HIS A 256 -21.70 -11.97 0.71
C HIS A 256 -22.90 -12.33 1.60
N GLY A 257 -23.12 -13.61 1.94
CA GLY A 257 -24.20 -14.00 2.87
C GLY A 257 -25.63 -13.82 2.32
N SER A 258 -25.78 -13.76 1.00
CA SER A 258 -27.03 -13.38 0.33
C SER A 258 -27.45 -14.33 -0.78
N THR A 259 -28.75 -14.38 -1.05
CA THR A 259 -29.28 -14.98 -2.29
C THR A 259 -28.80 -14.22 -3.53
N SER A 260 -29.00 -14.77 -4.72
CA SER A 260 -28.72 -14.09 -6.00
C SER A 260 -29.56 -12.83 -6.23
N ARG A 261 -30.59 -12.59 -5.38
CA ARG A 261 -31.38 -11.35 -5.36
C ARG A 261 -30.99 -10.39 -4.23
N GLY A 262 -29.89 -10.66 -3.53
CA GLY A 262 -29.34 -9.79 -2.49
C GLY A 262 -30.12 -9.80 -1.18
N VAL A 263 -31.03 -10.76 -0.98
CA VAL A 263 -31.73 -11.00 0.29
C VAL A 263 -30.86 -11.85 1.21
N ARG A 264 -30.77 -11.52 2.49
CA ARG A 264 -29.98 -12.25 3.48
C ARG A 264 -30.42 -13.72 3.58
N VAL A 265 -29.45 -14.61 3.78
CA VAL A 265 -29.72 -16.01 4.10
C VAL A 265 -29.38 -16.22 5.58
N VAL A 266 -30.42 -16.41 6.40
CA VAL A 266 -30.40 -16.29 7.87
C VAL A 266 -29.33 -17.18 8.55
N ASP A 267 -29.03 -18.33 7.98
CA ASP A 267 -28.10 -19.33 8.53
C ASP A 267 -26.81 -19.47 7.71
N LYS A 268 -26.53 -18.51 6.82
CA LYS A 268 -25.40 -18.54 5.89
C LYS A 268 -24.65 -17.20 5.82
N HIS A 269 -24.48 -16.57 6.97
CA HIS A 269 -23.70 -15.35 7.14
C HIS A 269 -22.82 -15.42 8.40
N CYS A 270 -22.20 -16.57 8.67
CA CYS A 270 -21.19 -16.75 9.74
C CYS A 270 -21.61 -16.18 11.10
N GLU A 271 -22.83 -16.50 11.55
CA GLU A 271 -23.42 -15.96 12.78
C GLU A 271 -23.37 -14.44 12.86
N THR A 272 -23.70 -13.79 11.75
CA THR A 272 -23.65 -12.33 11.54
C THR A 272 -22.23 -11.78 11.49
N TRP A 273 -21.34 -12.59 10.91
CA TRP A 273 -19.91 -12.33 10.75
C TRP A 273 -19.14 -12.25 12.07
N GLN A 274 -19.49 -13.11 13.02
CA GLN A 274 -18.90 -13.19 14.36
C GLN A 274 -18.26 -14.55 14.68
N ALA A 275 -18.33 -15.51 13.75
CA ALA A 275 -17.81 -16.84 13.94
C ALA A 275 -17.01 -17.32 12.71
N ASP A 276 -15.89 -18.00 12.96
CA ASP A 276 -15.03 -18.62 11.96
C ASP A 276 -14.69 -20.08 12.27
N ASP A 277 -15.47 -20.71 13.15
CA ASP A 277 -15.37 -22.13 13.40
C ASP A 277 -15.70 -22.95 12.14
N PHE A 278 -15.03 -24.08 11.99
CA PHE A 278 -15.20 -24.98 10.84
C PHE A 278 -16.66 -25.38 10.52
N PRO A 279 -17.53 -25.75 11.48
CA PRO A 279 -18.92 -26.13 11.19
C PRO A 279 -19.82 -24.95 10.83
N VAL A 280 -19.42 -23.72 11.12
CA VAL A 280 -20.21 -22.53 10.81
C VAL A 280 -20.04 -22.24 9.32
N MET A 281 -21.17 -21.96 8.66
CA MET A 281 -21.23 -21.81 7.21
C MET A 281 -21.63 -20.40 6.79
N GLY A 282 -21.05 -19.95 5.68
CA GLY A 282 -21.35 -18.68 5.02
C GLY A 282 -21.61 -18.87 3.53
N LEU A 283 -22.40 -17.97 2.95
CA LEU A 283 -22.53 -17.86 1.49
C LEU A 283 -21.41 -17.00 0.90
N SER A 284 -20.80 -17.57 -0.13
CA SER A 284 -19.68 -17.01 -0.87
C SER A 284 -19.86 -17.19 -2.37
N SER A 285 -19.12 -16.41 -3.15
CA SER A 285 -19.06 -16.56 -4.60
C SER A 285 -17.62 -16.66 -5.07
N SER A 286 -17.35 -17.61 -5.97
CA SER A 286 -16.05 -17.72 -6.63
C SER A 286 -15.99 -16.76 -7.82
N LEU A 287 -15.10 -15.78 -7.78
CA LEU A 287 -14.95 -14.79 -8.85
C LEU A 287 -14.43 -15.42 -10.16
N THR A 288 -13.73 -16.55 -10.08
CA THR A 288 -13.31 -17.31 -11.28
C THR A 288 -14.47 -17.98 -12.01
N SER A 289 -15.63 -18.15 -11.36
CA SER A 289 -16.86 -18.59 -12.03
C SER A 289 -17.54 -17.49 -12.84
N GLY A 290 -17.05 -16.25 -12.77
CA GLY A 290 -17.66 -15.10 -13.44
C GLY A 290 -18.94 -14.59 -12.76
N LEU A 291 -19.17 -14.93 -11.50
CA LEU A 291 -20.34 -14.49 -10.73
C LEU A 291 -19.93 -13.72 -9.47
N LEU A 292 -20.63 -12.63 -9.17
CA LEU A 292 -20.46 -11.88 -7.93
C LEU A 292 -21.29 -12.48 -6.78
N LEU A 293 -22.47 -13.03 -7.06
CA LEU A 293 -23.42 -13.59 -6.10
C LEU A 293 -23.71 -15.09 -6.38
N GLY A 294 -22.67 -15.84 -6.73
CA GLY A 294 -22.71 -17.30 -6.74
C GLY A 294 -23.16 -17.84 -5.38
N GLN A 295 -23.78 -19.01 -5.37
CA GLN A 295 -24.45 -19.54 -4.17
C GLN A 295 -23.61 -20.64 -3.50
N GLN A 296 -22.30 -20.41 -3.34
CA GLN A 296 -21.39 -21.40 -2.77
C GLN A 296 -21.39 -21.32 -1.25
N ILE A 297 -21.82 -22.41 -0.61
CA ILE A 297 -21.72 -22.56 0.85
C ILE A 297 -20.30 -22.97 1.19
N ARG A 298 -19.66 -22.22 2.08
CA ARG A 298 -18.27 -22.44 2.53
C ARG A 298 -18.18 -22.29 4.03
N SER A 299 -17.22 -23.01 4.60
CA SER A 299 -16.90 -22.88 6.02
C SER A 299 -16.38 -21.48 6.31
N CYS A 300 -16.83 -20.89 7.42
CA CYS A 300 -16.43 -19.57 7.88
C CYS A 300 -14.96 -19.51 8.33
N SER A 301 -14.28 -20.65 8.47
CA SER A 301 -12.83 -20.70 8.69
C SER A 301 -12.01 -20.29 7.47
N ASN A 302 -12.62 -20.26 6.28
CA ASN A 302 -11.94 -19.83 5.06
C ASN A 302 -11.72 -18.33 5.04
N GLN A 303 -10.57 -17.90 4.51
CA GLN A 303 -10.26 -16.50 4.31
C GLN A 303 -10.56 -16.08 2.87
N TYR A 304 -11.54 -15.18 2.70
CA TYR A 304 -12.02 -14.72 1.40
C TYR A 304 -11.99 -13.19 1.30
N ILE A 305 -12.15 -12.72 0.07
CA ILE A 305 -12.24 -11.30 -0.25
C ILE A 305 -13.54 -10.74 0.36
N VAL A 306 -13.45 -9.54 0.93
CA VAL A 306 -14.61 -8.77 1.38
C VAL A 306 -14.66 -7.51 0.54
N LEU A 307 -15.83 -7.26 -0.07
CA LEU A 307 -16.04 -6.09 -0.90
C LEU A 307 -16.71 -4.98 -0.09
N CYS A 308 -16.47 -3.75 -0.51
CA CYS A 308 -17.00 -2.50 0.00
C CYS A 308 -17.62 -1.73 -1.17
N ILE A 309 -18.78 -1.13 -0.95
CA ILE A 309 -19.52 -0.36 -1.95
C ILE A 309 -19.78 1.04 -1.44
N GLU A 310 -19.53 2.02 -2.29
CA GLU A 310 -19.98 3.39 -2.08
C GLU A 310 -21.52 3.46 -2.08
N THR A 311 -22.10 4.01 -1.02
CA THR A 311 -23.56 3.90 -0.79
C THR A 311 -24.39 5.04 -1.37
N HIS A 312 -23.77 6.19 -1.63
CA HIS A 312 -24.41 7.40 -2.17
C HIS A 312 -23.35 8.35 -2.73
N ARG A 313 -23.73 9.50 -3.29
CA ARG A 313 -22.82 10.60 -3.58
C ARG A 313 -23.17 11.79 -2.70
N ASN A 314 -22.14 12.51 -2.23
CA ASN A 314 -22.34 13.82 -1.64
C ASN A 314 -22.50 14.79 -2.81
N SER A 315 -23.72 15.29 -2.98
CA SER A 315 -24.07 16.35 -3.93
C SER A 315 -23.31 17.63 -3.65
#